data_AF-A0A429B4I1-F1
#
_entry.id   AF-A0A429B4I1-F1
#
_cell.length_a   1.000
_cell.length_b   1.000
_cell.length_c   1.000
_cell.angle_alpha   90.00
_cell.angle_beta   90.00
_cell.angle_gamma   90.00
#
_symmetry.space_group_name_H-M   'P 1'
#
loop_
_entity.id
_entity.type
_entity.pdbx_description
1 polymer ?
#
loop_
_entity_poly.entity_id
_entity_poly.type
_entity_poly.pdbx_seq_one_letter_code
_entity_poly.pdbx_strand_id
1 'polypeptide(L)'
;MSTTAFSTAVAQARDLLRWRSPLRTELWAARLAAGLEPGEVEPFLRELAADGSAESRLTLAALAAVDITDRAATGSLLDEDREPSEDQEPSEGRGSFEAGDTAAGGRVLGVEVPGTGLGLPGWVDRMGRVTCEEAWYGKADPYGEQTLAVLSFRYENGKEPHILVVGIDQPNGGLAVDAVVEEVKFLDDLGLGPAEPGVVAGRVLDAFELGDRIMGAQVADTLPAVRPLAIARALAVPGLVRQAPDGTPADFHDLPDVPGAREAFERLAEFVGERPLWWSPARVSQFLTSWLPREAILSDAAVAAMPEVVRAWSRFNGDQPAVLRQIDEDAPRLPALMADESLAGLVKRLAQQRP
;
A
#
# COMPACT_ATOMS: atom_id res chain seq x y z
N MET A 1 -5.44 -28.40 18.76
CA MET A 1 -6.43 -27.36 18.48
C MET A 1 -7.34 -27.23 19.68
N SER A 2 -7.51 -26.03 20.23
CA SER A 2 -8.53 -25.85 21.25
C SER A 2 -9.91 -25.89 20.58
N THR A 3 -10.76 -26.84 20.95
CA THR A 3 -12.18 -26.97 20.52
C THR A 3 -12.97 -25.65 20.61
N THR A 4 -12.44 -24.66 21.34
CA THR A 4 -12.95 -23.30 21.49
C THR A 4 -12.88 -22.45 20.22
N ALA A 5 -11.83 -22.55 19.39
CA ALA A 5 -11.68 -21.69 18.20
C ALA A 5 -12.72 -22.05 17.13
N PHE A 6 -12.83 -23.34 16.81
CA PHE A 6 -13.85 -23.87 15.91
C PHE A 6 -15.28 -23.54 16.37
N SER A 7 -15.63 -23.85 17.61
CA SER A 7 -16.98 -23.59 18.13
C SER A 7 -17.31 -22.09 18.16
N THR A 8 -16.34 -21.22 18.45
CA THR A 8 -16.51 -19.76 18.38
C THR A 8 -16.77 -19.31 16.95
N ALA A 9 -15.98 -19.79 15.99
CA ALA A 9 -16.15 -19.45 14.58
C ALA A 9 -17.53 -19.86 14.05
N VAL A 10 -17.96 -21.09 14.35
CA VAL A 10 -19.30 -21.60 13.98
C VAL A 10 -20.42 -20.76 14.60
N ALA A 11 -20.29 -20.40 15.89
CA ALA A 11 -21.28 -19.56 16.56
C ALA A 11 -21.39 -18.16 15.93
N GLN A 12 -20.26 -17.53 15.60
CA GLN A 12 -20.21 -16.22 14.95
C GLN A 12 -20.74 -16.26 13.51
N ALA A 13 -20.41 -17.31 12.75
CA ALA A 13 -20.91 -17.52 11.39
C ALA A 13 -22.44 -17.58 11.32
N ARG A 14 -23.09 -18.14 12.36
CA ARG A 14 -24.56 -18.14 12.48
C ARG A 14 -25.15 -16.75 12.53
N ASP A 15 -24.54 -15.82 13.26
CA ASP A 15 -25.01 -14.44 13.34
C ASP A 15 -24.77 -13.69 12.03
N LEU A 16 -23.66 -13.98 11.34
CA LEU A 16 -23.36 -13.42 10.02
C LEU A 16 -24.38 -13.86 8.95
N LEU A 17 -24.81 -15.14 8.97
CA LEU A 17 -25.90 -15.63 8.11
C LEU A 17 -27.21 -14.83 8.29
N ARG A 18 -27.46 -14.32 9.50
CA ARG A 18 -28.64 -13.50 9.80
C ARG A 18 -28.48 -12.06 9.30
N TRP A 19 -27.30 -11.47 9.45
CA TRP A 19 -27.04 -10.09 9.04
C TRP A 19 -26.91 -9.90 7.53
N ARG A 20 -26.47 -10.93 6.79
CA ARG A 20 -26.39 -10.93 5.31
C ARG A 20 -25.49 -9.79 4.76
N SER A 21 -24.36 -9.58 5.43
CA SER A 21 -23.42 -8.50 5.16
C SER A 21 -22.08 -9.06 4.67
N PRO A 22 -21.81 -9.05 3.34
CA PRO A 22 -20.53 -9.46 2.79
C PRO A 22 -19.33 -8.78 3.49
N LEU A 23 -19.37 -7.46 3.68
CA LEU A 23 -18.25 -6.73 4.27
C LEU A 23 -17.95 -7.20 5.69
N ARG A 24 -19.00 -7.34 6.51
CA ARG A 24 -18.87 -7.73 7.91
C ARG A 24 -18.39 -9.17 8.04
N THR A 25 -18.79 -10.04 7.11
CA THR A 25 -18.30 -11.42 7.02
C THR A 25 -16.84 -11.49 6.60
N GLU A 26 -16.41 -10.70 5.63
CA GLU A 26 -15.00 -10.64 5.20
C GLU A 26 -14.08 -10.05 6.29
N LEU A 27 -14.51 -8.99 6.97
CA LEU A 27 -13.77 -8.43 8.12
C LEU A 27 -13.66 -9.43 9.28
N TRP A 28 -14.70 -10.23 9.50
CA TRP A 28 -14.65 -11.32 10.47
C TRP A 28 -13.67 -12.41 10.03
N ALA A 29 -13.69 -12.82 8.77
CA ALA A 29 -12.77 -13.82 8.23
C ALA A 29 -11.31 -13.36 8.27
N ALA A 30 -11.03 -12.07 7.99
CA ALA A 30 -9.70 -11.50 8.12
C ALA A 30 -9.17 -11.58 9.56
N ARG A 31 -10.00 -11.23 10.55
CA ARG A 31 -9.66 -11.40 11.98
C ARG A 31 -9.43 -12.85 12.37
N LEU A 32 -10.28 -13.75 11.88
CA LEU A 32 -10.16 -15.18 12.12
C LEU A 32 -8.84 -15.72 11.56
N ALA A 33 -8.50 -15.38 10.31
CA ALA A 33 -7.25 -15.76 9.67
C ALA A 33 -6.03 -15.22 10.44
N ALA A 34 -6.08 -13.96 10.89
CA ALA A 34 -5.01 -13.34 11.66
C ALA A 34 -4.81 -13.96 13.06
N GLY A 35 -5.87 -14.54 13.64
CA GLY A 35 -5.82 -15.19 14.95
C GLY A 35 -5.44 -16.68 14.93
N LEU A 36 -5.29 -17.29 13.75
CA LEU A 36 -4.90 -18.69 13.60
C LEU A 36 -3.37 -18.80 13.53
N GLU A 37 -2.78 -19.59 14.41
CA GLU A 37 -1.36 -19.92 14.33
C GLU A 37 -1.08 -20.82 13.11
N PRO A 38 0.13 -20.77 12.49
CA PRO A 38 0.43 -21.55 11.29
C PRO A 38 0.17 -23.07 11.42
N GLY A 39 0.40 -23.64 12.61
CA GLY A 39 0.13 -25.06 12.89
C GLY A 39 -1.34 -25.40 13.13
N GLU A 40 -2.22 -24.40 13.24
CA GLU A 40 -3.65 -24.54 13.49
C GLU A 40 -4.49 -24.44 12.21
N VAL A 41 -3.99 -23.76 11.18
CA VAL A 41 -4.72 -23.51 9.93
C VAL A 41 -5.25 -24.80 9.29
N GLU A 42 -4.38 -25.76 9.00
CA GLU A 42 -4.78 -27.00 8.31
C GLU A 42 -5.78 -27.84 9.12
N PRO A 43 -5.55 -28.16 10.41
CA PRO A 43 -6.55 -28.91 11.18
C PRO A 43 -7.86 -28.14 11.37
N PHE A 44 -7.85 -26.80 11.43
CA PHE A 44 -9.06 -25.98 11.51
C PHE A 44 -9.91 -26.09 10.23
N LEU A 45 -9.28 -25.94 9.06
CA LEU A 45 -9.96 -26.05 7.77
C LEU A 45 -10.49 -27.47 7.54
N ARG A 46 -9.75 -28.50 7.97
CA ARG A 46 -10.20 -29.89 7.91
C ARG A 46 -11.44 -30.13 8.77
N GLU A 47 -11.50 -29.55 9.96
CA GLU A 47 -12.66 -29.65 10.86
C GLU A 47 -13.90 -28.97 10.26
N LEU A 48 -13.75 -27.76 9.69
CA LEU A 48 -14.83 -27.07 8.96
C LEU A 48 -15.36 -27.89 7.78
N ALA A 49 -14.45 -28.46 6.98
CA ALA A 49 -14.82 -29.28 5.84
C ALA A 49 -15.56 -30.56 6.26
N ALA A 50 -15.17 -31.18 7.38
CA ALA A 50 -15.80 -32.39 7.90
C ALA A 50 -17.19 -32.13 8.53
N ASP A 51 -17.36 -31.00 9.22
CA ASP A 51 -18.63 -30.62 9.84
C ASP A 51 -19.72 -30.34 8.79
N GLY A 52 -19.37 -29.63 7.72
CA GLY A 52 -20.27 -29.43 6.57
C GLY A 52 -21.58 -28.71 6.91
N SER A 53 -21.70 -28.02 8.04
CA SER A 53 -22.84 -27.13 8.31
C SER A 53 -22.83 -25.91 7.39
N ALA A 54 -23.94 -25.17 7.35
CA ALA A 54 -24.00 -23.91 6.61
C ALA A 54 -23.04 -22.87 7.19
N GLU A 55 -22.87 -22.86 8.51
CA GLU A 55 -21.89 -22.03 9.23
C GLU A 55 -20.45 -22.37 8.84
N SER A 56 -20.09 -23.66 8.81
CA SER A 56 -18.76 -24.09 8.41
C SER A 56 -18.47 -23.78 6.93
N ARG A 57 -19.44 -24.01 6.03
CA ARG A 57 -19.31 -23.62 4.62
C ARG A 57 -19.18 -22.10 4.45
N LEU A 58 -19.95 -21.30 5.19
CA LEU A 58 -19.81 -19.84 5.17
C LEU A 58 -18.39 -19.44 5.62
N THR A 59 -17.88 -20.07 6.67
CA THR A 59 -16.54 -19.78 7.19
C THR A 59 -15.47 -20.04 6.14
N LEU A 60 -15.53 -21.19 5.46
CA LEU A 60 -14.62 -21.52 4.36
C LEU A 60 -14.73 -20.54 3.19
N ALA A 61 -15.96 -20.20 2.77
CA ALA A 61 -16.18 -19.23 1.70
C ALA A 61 -15.66 -17.82 2.06
N ALA A 62 -15.83 -17.39 3.31
CA ALA A 62 -15.37 -16.10 3.79
C ALA A 62 -13.84 -16.04 3.89
N LEU A 63 -13.20 -17.11 4.37
CA LEU A 63 -11.74 -17.24 4.39
C LEU A 63 -11.16 -17.23 2.97
N ALA A 64 -11.79 -17.94 2.02
CA ALA A 64 -11.39 -17.91 0.62
C ALA A 64 -11.47 -16.50 0.01
N ALA A 65 -12.50 -15.71 0.39
CA ALA A 65 -12.69 -14.36 -0.14
C ALA A 65 -11.59 -13.36 0.29
N VAL A 66 -10.96 -13.59 1.45
CA VAL A 66 -9.84 -12.79 1.97
C VAL A 66 -8.48 -13.46 1.80
N ASP A 67 -8.45 -14.67 1.22
CA ASP A 67 -7.22 -15.40 0.99
C ASP A 67 -6.44 -14.80 -0.19
N ILE A 68 -5.19 -14.50 0.07
CA ILE A 68 -4.25 -13.90 -0.87
C ILE A 68 -3.48 -14.95 -1.68
N THR A 69 -3.43 -16.21 -1.20
CA THR A 69 -2.64 -17.26 -1.86
C THR A 69 -3.25 -17.73 -3.18
N ASP A 70 -4.58 -17.73 -3.30
CA ASP A 70 -5.27 -18.10 -4.55
C ASP A 70 -5.18 -16.99 -5.61
N ARG A 71 -5.22 -15.71 -5.18
CA ARG A 71 -5.15 -14.54 -6.08
C ARG A 71 -3.75 -14.30 -6.66
N ALA A 72 -2.70 -14.62 -5.92
CA ALA A 72 -1.34 -14.58 -6.45
C ALA A 72 -1.10 -15.65 -7.53
N ALA A 73 -1.77 -16.80 -7.43
CA ALA A 73 -1.71 -17.86 -8.44
C ALA A 73 -2.51 -17.52 -9.71
N THR A 74 -3.63 -16.81 -9.58
CA THR A 74 -4.40 -16.30 -10.74
C THR A 74 -3.78 -15.05 -11.37
N GLY A 75 -3.00 -14.29 -10.60
CA GLY A 75 -2.28 -13.08 -11.03
C GLY A 75 -0.89 -13.32 -11.63
N SER A 76 -0.50 -14.58 -11.90
CA SER A 76 0.70 -14.91 -12.69
C SER A 76 0.47 -14.59 -14.18
N LEU A 77 0.20 -13.32 -14.47
CA LEU A 77 0.30 -12.71 -15.79
C LEU A 77 1.36 -11.59 -15.69
N LEU A 78 2.60 -11.99 -15.44
CA LEU A 78 3.71 -11.43 -16.21
C LEU A 78 3.66 -12.12 -17.58
N ASP A 79 2.68 -11.73 -18.39
CA ASP A 79 2.66 -12.04 -19.83
C ASP A 79 3.32 -10.84 -20.53
N GLU A 80 4.61 -10.62 -20.23
CA GLU A 80 5.44 -9.58 -20.87
C GLU A 80 6.20 -10.10 -22.12
N ASP A 81 5.99 -11.34 -22.55
CA ASP A 81 6.75 -11.91 -23.68
C ASP A 81 5.90 -12.61 -24.76
N ARG A 82 4.61 -12.29 -24.89
CA ARG A 82 3.82 -12.76 -26.05
C ARG A 82 3.82 -11.71 -27.16
N GLU A 83 4.83 -11.79 -28.03
CA GLU A 83 4.82 -11.06 -29.30
C GLU A 83 3.52 -11.36 -30.08
N PRO A 84 2.89 -10.34 -30.68
CA PRO A 84 1.68 -10.56 -31.46
C PRO A 84 2.05 -11.26 -32.77
N SER A 85 1.72 -12.54 -32.88
CA SER A 85 1.69 -13.21 -34.18
C SER A 85 0.52 -12.66 -34.99
N GLU A 86 0.83 -11.80 -35.97
CA GLU A 86 -0.05 -11.48 -37.09
C GLU A 86 -0.29 -12.77 -37.88
N ASP A 87 -1.41 -13.44 -37.61
CA ASP A 87 -2.14 -14.32 -38.54
C ASP A 87 -3.16 -15.17 -37.76
N GLN A 88 -4.34 -14.62 -37.48
CA GLN A 88 -5.53 -15.45 -37.21
C GLN A 88 -6.81 -14.67 -37.50
N GLU A 89 -7.45 -15.06 -38.61
CA GLU A 89 -8.78 -14.58 -39.02
C GLU A 89 -9.88 -14.97 -38.01
N PRO A 90 -10.98 -14.19 -37.93
CA PRO A 90 -12.00 -14.37 -36.91
C PRO A 90 -12.97 -15.50 -37.27
N SER A 91 -12.96 -16.58 -36.49
CA SER A 91 -14.06 -17.57 -36.54
C SER A 91 -15.19 -17.15 -35.61
N GLU A 92 -16.35 -16.85 -36.19
CA GLU A 92 -17.61 -16.67 -35.48
C GLU A 92 -18.03 -17.96 -34.76
N GLY A 93 -18.16 -17.89 -33.44
CA GLY A 93 -18.66 -19.00 -32.64
C GLY A 93 -19.41 -18.48 -31.42
N ARG A 94 -20.73 -18.30 -31.56
CA ARG A 94 -21.66 -18.13 -30.45
C ARG A 94 -21.53 -19.32 -29.48
N GLY A 95 -20.95 -19.06 -28.31
CA GLY A 95 -21.00 -19.95 -27.16
C GLY A 95 -21.52 -19.16 -25.96
N SER A 96 -22.74 -19.48 -25.55
CA SER A 96 -23.36 -19.06 -24.31
C SER A 96 -22.47 -19.39 -23.10
N PHE A 97 -22.13 -18.39 -22.29
CA PHE A 97 -21.62 -18.61 -20.94
C PHE A 97 -22.75 -19.13 -20.05
N GLU A 98 -22.85 -20.45 -19.96
CA GLU A 98 -23.65 -21.10 -18.92
C GLU A 98 -22.92 -20.96 -17.57
N ALA A 99 -23.65 -20.44 -16.59
CA ALA A 99 -23.25 -20.47 -15.19
C ALA A 99 -23.29 -21.92 -14.69
N GLY A 100 -22.13 -22.45 -14.32
CA GLY A 100 -22.03 -23.73 -13.62
C GLY A 100 -20.59 -24.23 -13.54
N ASP A 101 -20.00 -24.20 -12.35
CA ASP A 101 -19.68 -25.42 -11.59
C ASP A 101 -18.71 -25.11 -10.43
N THR A 102 -19.24 -24.62 -9.29
CA THR A 102 -18.49 -24.46 -8.03
C THR A 102 -18.35 -25.78 -7.25
N ALA A 103 -18.26 -26.92 -7.94
CA ALA A 103 -18.08 -28.25 -7.34
C ALA A 103 -16.62 -28.75 -7.33
N ALA A 104 -15.70 -28.09 -8.05
CA ALA A 104 -14.28 -28.36 -7.92
C ALA A 104 -13.76 -27.80 -6.58
N GLY A 105 -12.92 -28.56 -5.88
CA GLY A 105 -12.24 -28.09 -4.66
C GLY A 105 -11.51 -26.77 -4.89
N GLY A 106 -11.33 -26.00 -3.81
CA GLY A 106 -10.64 -24.71 -3.84
C GLY A 106 -9.57 -24.64 -2.77
N ARG A 107 -8.63 -23.71 -2.93
CA ARG A 107 -7.56 -23.49 -1.96
C ARG A 107 -7.97 -22.37 -1.00
N VAL A 108 -7.83 -22.60 0.30
CA VAL A 108 -8.12 -21.63 1.37
C VAL A 108 -6.95 -21.60 2.33
N LEU A 109 -6.35 -20.41 2.52
CA LEU A 109 -5.14 -20.18 3.28
C LEU A 109 -4.02 -21.17 2.91
N GLY A 110 -3.86 -21.42 1.61
CA GLY A 110 -2.85 -22.35 1.09
C GLY A 110 -3.18 -23.84 1.25
N VAL A 111 -4.35 -24.22 1.77
CA VAL A 111 -4.80 -25.62 1.97
C VAL A 111 -5.94 -25.97 1.02
N GLU A 112 -5.90 -27.17 0.42
CA GLU A 112 -6.98 -27.69 -0.41
C GLU A 112 -8.23 -28.02 0.41
N VAL A 113 -9.39 -27.52 -0.01
CA VAL A 113 -10.69 -27.69 0.65
C VAL A 113 -11.75 -28.14 -0.35
N PRO A 114 -12.66 -29.07 0.01
CA PRO A 114 -13.80 -29.44 -0.83
C PRO A 114 -14.69 -28.23 -1.20
N GLY A 115 -15.39 -28.31 -2.34
CA GLY A 115 -16.20 -27.21 -2.88
C GLY A 115 -17.13 -26.56 -1.85
N THR A 116 -17.02 -25.24 -1.70
CA THR A 116 -17.57 -24.47 -0.57
C THR A 116 -18.94 -23.84 -0.84
N GLY A 117 -19.40 -23.82 -2.11
CA GLY A 117 -20.53 -22.98 -2.55
C GLY A 117 -21.92 -23.61 -2.51
N LEU A 118 -22.06 -24.92 -2.37
CA LEU A 118 -23.38 -25.56 -2.48
C LEU A 118 -24.28 -25.24 -1.26
N GLY A 119 -25.46 -24.66 -1.52
CA GLY A 119 -26.52 -24.44 -0.53
C GLY A 119 -26.31 -23.24 0.41
N LEU A 120 -25.40 -22.32 0.08
CA LEU A 120 -25.28 -21.04 0.78
C LEU A 120 -26.22 -19.98 0.18
N PRO A 121 -26.63 -18.95 0.96
CA PRO A 121 -27.43 -17.86 0.41
C PRO A 121 -26.66 -17.06 -0.64
N GLY A 122 -27.31 -16.65 -1.74
CA GLY A 122 -26.64 -15.95 -2.86
C GLY A 122 -26.00 -14.59 -2.55
N TRP A 123 -26.07 -14.08 -1.31
CA TRP A 123 -25.23 -12.95 -0.90
C TRP A 123 -23.77 -13.36 -0.69
N VAL A 124 -23.50 -14.63 -0.37
CA VAL A 124 -22.17 -15.18 -0.16
C VAL A 124 -21.35 -15.11 -1.45
N ASP A 125 -21.98 -15.34 -2.61
CA ASP A 125 -21.33 -15.26 -3.92
C ASP A 125 -20.79 -13.86 -4.26
N ARG A 126 -21.24 -12.82 -3.52
CA ARG A 126 -20.75 -11.44 -3.66
C ARG A 126 -19.49 -11.16 -2.85
N MET A 127 -19.10 -12.03 -1.93
CA MET A 127 -17.90 -11.80 -1.13
C MET A 127 -16.66 -11.72 -2.02
N GLY A 128 -15.77 -10.77 -1.71
CA GLY A 128 -14.56 -10.50 -2.49
C GLY A 128 -14.79 -9.90 -3.88
N ARG A 129 -16.06 -9.76 -4.33
CA ARG A 129 -16.46 -9.15 -5.61
C ARG A 129 -16.84 -7.69 -5.37
N VAL A 130 -15.83 -6.84 -5.37
CA VAL A 130 -15.96 -5.39 -5.20
C VAL A 130 -15.41 -4.66 -6.41
N THR A 131 -15.92 -3.46 -6.64
CA THR A 131 -15.35 -2.50 -7.60
C THR A 131 -14.74 -1.36 -6.80
N CYS A 132 -13.49 -1.01 -7.11
CA CYS A 132 -12.90 0.22 -6.62
C CYS A 132 -13.42 1.40 -7.44
N GLU A 133 -13.91 2.45 -6.77
CA GLU A 133 -14.50 3.60 -7.45
C GLU A 133 -13.54 4.79 -7.51
N GLU A 134 -12.91 5.11 -6.38
CA GLU A 134 -12.09 6.31 -6.19
C GLU A 134 -10.92 5.99 -5.25
N ALA A 135 -9.91 6.85 -5.29
CA ALA A 135 -8.76 6.74 -4.41
C ALA A 135 -8.20 8.11 -4.02
N TRP A 136 -7.53 8.14 -2.86
CA TRP A 136 -6.89 9.33 -2.33
C TRP A 136 -5.54 8.98 -1.73
N TYR A 137 -4.64 9.95 -1.78
CA TYR A 137 -3.31 9.82 -1.21
C TYR A 137 -2.81 11.17 -0.69
N GLY A 138 -2.10 11.16 0.44
CA GLY A 138 -1.58 12.41 1.01
C GLY A 138 -0.97 12.24 2.38
N LYS A 139 -0.54 13.38 2.96
CA LYS A 139 0.08 13.43 4.30
C LYS A 139 -0.96 13.14 5.38
N ALA A 140 -0.60 12.32 6.36
CA ALA A 140 -1.39 12.09 7.57
C ALA A 140 -1.06 13.10 8.69
N ASP A 141 0.15 13.65 8.64
CA ASP A 141 0.67 14.64 9.58
C ASP A 141 1.29 15.84 8.84
N PRO A 142 1.56 16.96 9.54
CA PRO A 142 2.07 18.19 8.90
C PRO A 142 3.36 18.02 8.09
N TYR A 143 4.17 17.01 8.39
CA TYR A 143 5.46 16.74 7.76
C TYR A 143 5.43 15.55 6.80
N GLY A 144 4.32 14.80 6.73
CA GLY A 144 4.21 13.60 5.90
C GLY A 144 5.14 12.47 6.34
N GLU A 145 5.51 12.41 7.62
CA GLU A 145 6.19 11.25 8.19
C GLU A 145 5.31 10.00 8.07
N GLN A 146 4.00 10.19 8.16
CA GLN A 146 3.00 9.24 7.74
C GLN A 146 2.20 9.78 6.56
N THR A 147 1.89 8.90 5.63
CA THR A 147 0.95 9.16 4.53
C THR A 147 -0.22 8.20 4.61
N LEU A 148 -1.41 8.64 4.19
CA LEU A 148 -2.58 7.78 4.06
C LEU A 148 -2.78 7.40 2.60
N ALA A 149 -3.01 6.12 2.35
CA ALA A 149 -3.51 5.59 1.10
C ALA A 149 -4.95 5.13 1.31
N VAL A 150 -5.90 5.68 0.55
CA VAL A 150 -7.32 5.38 0.69
C VAL A 150 -7.92 4.90 -0.62
N LEU A 151 -8.67 3.80 -0.57
CA LEU A 151 -9.38 3.21 -1.69
C LEU A 151 -10.86 3.04 -1.33
N SER A 152 -11.78 3.57 -2.14
CA SER A 152 -13.21 3.32 -1.95
C SER A 152 -13.68 2.09 -2.72
N PHE A 153 -14.60 1.35 -2.12
CA PHE A 153 -15.13 0.12 -2.68
C PHE A 153 -16.65 0.05 -2.54
N ARG A 154 -17.27 -0.56 -3.54
CA ARG A 154 -18.66 -0.99 -3.51
C ARG A 154 -18.79 -2.45 -3.93
N TYR A 155 -19.80 -3.12 -3.42
CA TYR A 155 -20.25 -4.40 -3.97
C TYR A 155 -21.12 -4.17 -5.21
N GLU A 156 -21.25 -5.19 -6.05
CA GLU A 156 -22.06 -5.17 -7.29
C GLU A 156 -23.50 -4.70 -7.07
N ASN A 157 -24.08 -4.98 -5.91
CA ASN A 157 -25.45 -4.57 -5.56
C ASN A 157 -25.55 -3.13 -5.02
N GLY A 158 -24.45 -2.36 -5.01
CA GLY A 158 -24.38 -0.98 -4.52
C GLY A 158 -24.56 -0.82 -3.01
N LYS A 159 -24.58 -1.92 -2.23
CA LYS A 159 -24.69 -1.86 -0.77
C LYS A 159 -23.31 -1.88 -0.13
N GLU A 160 -23.25 -1.41 1.12
CA GLU A 160 -22.05 -1.41 1.96
C GLU A 160 -20.87 -0.66 1.32
N PRO A 161 -21.05 0.60 0.87
CA PRO A 161 -19.93 1.42 0.45
C PRO A 161 -18.96 1.57 1.62
N HIS A 162 -17.69 1.31 1.38
CA HIS A 162 -16.65 1.37 2.39
C HIS A 162 -15.35 1.89 1.79
N ILE A 163 -14.49 2.41 2.64
CA ILE A 163 -13.13 2.78 2.30
C ILE A 163 -12.16 1.86 3.03
N LEU A 164 -11.07 1.51 2.38
CA LEU A 164 -9.87 0.97 3.01
C LEU A 164 -8.91 2.13 3.20
N VAL A 165 -8.48 2.39 4.43
CA VAL A 165 -7.47 3.39 4.77
C VAL A 165 -6.23 2.65 5.27
N VAL A 166 -5.07 2.94 4.70
CA VAL A 166 -3.78 2.38 5.11
C VAL A 166 -2.83 3.50 5.47
N GLY A 167 -2.31 3.46 6.70
CA GLY A 167 -1.24 4.34 7.17
C GLY A 167 0.12 3.79 6.75
N ILE A 168 0.91 4.62 6.07
CA ILE A 168 2.22 4.27 5.54
C ILE A 168 3.28 5.15 6.20
N ASP A 169 4.23 4.53 6.90
CA ASP A 169 5.32 5.19 7.60
C ASP A 169 6.54 5.40 6.69
N GLN A 170 6.79 6.65 6.36
CA GLN A 170 7.83 7.06 5.42
C GLN A 170 9.26 6.94 5.99
N PRO A 171 9.52 7.29 7.27
CA PRO A 171 10.83 7.09 7.89
C PRO A 171 11.33 5.65 7.86
N ASN A 172 10.47 4.66 8.10
CA ASN A 172 10.83 3.24 8.13
C ASN A 172 10.64 2.53 6.79
N GLY A 173 10.74 3.26 5.68
CA GLY A 173 10.80 2.61 4.37
C GLY A 173 9.53 2.74 3.52
N GLY A 174 8.48 3.42 4.00
CA GLY A 174 7.16 3.35 3.40
C GLY A 174 6.39 2.11 3.86
N LEU A 175 6.51 1.74 5.13
CA LEU A 175 5.93 0.54 5.71
C LEU A 175 4.43 0.74 6.02
N ALA A 176 3.59 -0.26 5.76
CA ALA A 176 2.22 -0.25 6.27
C ALA A 176 2.22 -0.45 7.80
N VAL A 177 1.76 0.57 8.54
CA VAL A 177 1.76 0.57 10.02
C VAL A 177 0.38 0.51 10.63
N ASP A 178 -0.67 0.89 9.88
CA ASP A 178 -2.06 0.78 10.31
C ASP A 178 -2.97 0.54 9.09
N ALA A 179 -4.10 -0.12 9.31
CA ALA A 179 -5.14 -0.28 8.32
C ALA A 179 -6.50 -0.38 8.99
N VAL A 180 -7.47 0.38 8.47
CA VAL A 180 -8.85 0.37 8.92
C VAL A 180 -9.81 0.33 7.73
N VAL A 181 -11.01 -0.18 7.97
CA VAL A 181 -12.11 -0.14 7.01
C VAL A 181 -13.23 0.68 7.62
N GLU A 182 -13.60 1.75 6.92
CA GLU A 182 -14.53 2.75 7.43
C GLU A 182 -15.60 3.12 6.41
N GLU A 183 -16.57 3.92 6.84
CA GLU A 183 -17.54 4.55 5.95
C GLU A 183 -16.90 5.72 5.18
N VAL A 184 -17.41 6.01 3.98
CA VAL A 184 -16.87 7.07 3.09
C VAL A 184 -16.76 8.44 3.78
N LYS A 185 -17.69 8.76 4.69
CA LYS A 185 -17.68 10.03 5.46
C LYS A 185 -16.41 10.25 6.28
N PHE A 186 -15.65 9.19 6.57
CA PHE A 186 -14.36 9.31 7.28
C PHE A 186 -13.33 10.10 6.47
N LEU A 187 -13.46 10.17 5.14
CA LEU A 187 -12.59 10.96 4.26
C LEU A 187 -12.65 12.46 4.52
N ASP A 188 -13.81 12.97 4.93
CA ASP A 188 -14.07 14.42 5.04
C ASP A 188 -13.10 15.10 6.01
N ASP A 189 -12.60 14.36 7.01
CA ASP A 189 -11.70 14.86 8.04
C ASP A 189 -10.21 14.69 7.69
N LEU A 190 -9.85 14.00 6.60
CA LEU A 190 -8.46 13.63 6.29
C LEU A 190 -7.73 14.63 5.38
N GLY A 191 -8.45 15.48 4.64
CA GLY A 191 -7.83 16.48 3.76
C GLY A 191 -6.95 15.91 2.64
N LEU A 192 -7.22 14.69 2.18
CA LEU A 192 -6.42 14.00 1.17
C LEU A 192 -6.78 14.45 -0.26
N GLY A 193 -5.78 14.48 -1.13
CA GLY A 193 -5.98 14.74 -2.56
C GLY A 193 -6.45 13.49 -3.31
N PRO A 194 -7.28 13.63 -4.36
CA PRO A 194 -7.63 12.51 -5.22
C PRO A 194 -6.39 11.96 -5.93
N ALA A 195 -6.36 10.65 -6.15
CA ALA A 195 -5.25 9.97 -6.81
C ALA A 195 -5.75 8.80 -7.67
N GLU A 196 -4.89 8.30 -8.57
CA GLU A 196 -5.22 7.17 -9.44
C GLU A 196 -5.33 5.86 -8.62
N PRO A 197 -6.47 5.14 -8.67
CA PRO A 197 -6.67 3.94 -7.85
C PRO A 197 -5.59 2.86 -8.00
N GLY A 198 -5.15 2.60 -9.23
CA GLY A 198 -4.10 1.60 -9.51
C GLY A 198 -2.76 1.95 -8.86
N VAL A 199 -2.43 3.25 -8.77
CA VAL A 199 -1.22 3.75 -8.10
C VAL A 199 -1.35 3.62 -6.58
N VAL A 200 -2.48 4.03 -6.01
CA VAL A 200 -2.73 3.95 -4.56
C VAL A 200 -2.73 2.48 -4.10
N ALA A 201 -3.38 1.60 -4.85
CA ALA A 201 -3.36 0.16 -4.59
C ALA A 201 -1.95 -0.44 -4.65
N GLY A 202 -1.13 -0.02 -5.63
CA GLY A 202 0.26 -0.42 -5.72
C GLY A 202 1.07 -0.02 -4.48
N ARG A 203 0.92 1.24 -4.04
CA ARG A 203 1.56 1.75 -2.81
C ARG A 203 1.14 0.95 -1.57
N VAL A 204 -0.15 0.59 -1.46
CA VAL A 204 -0.63 -0.27 -0.37
C VAL A 204 0.07 -1.62 -0.38
N LEU A 205 0.18 -2.26 -1.54
CA LEU A 205 0.84 -3.57 -1.67
C LEU A 205 2.34 -3.49 -1.39
N ASP A 206 3.02 -2.48 -1.92
CA ASP A 206 4.46 -2.25 -1.67
C ASP A 206 4.72 -2.05 -0.17
N ALA A 207 3.87 -1.30 0.51
CA ALA A 207 3.96 -1.04 1.95
C ALA A 207 3.77 -2.32 2.79
N PHE A 208 2.83 -3.20 2.41
CA PHE A 208 2.65 -4.49 3.09
C PHE A 208 3.78 -5.48 2.79
N GLU A 209 4.28 -5.52 1.56
CA GLU A 209 5.39 -6.40 1.16
C GLU A 209 6.69 -6.02 1.87
N LEU A 210 6.94 -4.73 2.08
CA LEU A 210 8.05 -4.28 2.90
C LEU A 210 7.95 -4.78 4.34
N GLY A 211 6.74 -4.78 4.90
CA GLY A 211 6.49 -5.30 6.26
C GLY A 211 6.83 -6.77 6.43
N ASP A 212 6.62 -7.58 5.40
CA ASP A 212 6.99 -9.00 5.43
C ASP A 212 8.50 -9.23 5.44
N ARG A 213 9.29 -8.23 5.02
CA ARG A 213 10.76 -8.29 4.99
C ARG A 213 11.41 -7.72 6.26
N ILE A 214 10.67 -6.91 7.03
CA ILE A 214 11.20 -6.21 8.22
C ILE A 214 10.67 -6.89 9.49
N MET A 215 11.58 -7.49 10.26
CA MET A 215 11.25 -8.07 11.56
C MET A 215 11.13 -6.99 12.63
N GLY A 216 10.08 -7.06 13.47
CA GLY A 216 9.94 -6.24 14.67
C GLY A 216 9.46 -4.80 14.43
N ALA A 217 8.88 -4.52 13.27
CA ALA A 217 8.24 -3.23 13.04
C ALA A 217 7.07 -3.02 14.02
N GLN A 218 6.97 -1.81 14.57
CA GLN A 218 5.85 -1.42 15.41
C GLN A 218 4.67 -1.06 14.50
N VAL A 219 3.56 -1.76 14.69
CA VAL A 219 2.32 -1.56 13.93
C VAL A 219 1.15 -1.41 14.90
N ALA A 220 0.07 -0.80 14.44
CA ALA A 220 -1.17 -0.71 15.21
C ALA A 220 -1.79 -2.10 15.42
N ASP A 221 -2.43 -2.30 16.57
CA ASP A 221 -3.09 -3.57 16.93
C ASP A 221 -4.21 -3.98 15.94
N THR A 222 -4.74 -3.01 15.20
CA THR A 222 -5.74 -3.17 14.14
C THR A 222 -5.16 -3.79 12.87
N LEU A 223 -3.88 -3.55 12.57
CA LEU A 223 -3.28 -3.92 11.29
C LEU A 223 -3.36 -5.43 11.01
N PRO A 224 -2.97 -6.34 11.93
CA PRO A 224 -3.02 -7.78 11.66
C PRO A 224 -4.44 -8.26 11.30
N ALA A 225 -5.45 -7.72 11.98
CA ALA A 225 -6.85 -8.06 11.80
C ALA A 225 -7.45 -7.60 10.45
N VAL A 226 -6.91 -6.53 9.87
CA VAL A 226 -7.41 -5.92 8.61
C VAL A 226 -6.54 -6.30 7.42
N ARG A 227 -5.26 -6.63 7.64
CA ARG A 227 -4.26 -6.91 6.60
C ARG A 227 -4.74 -7.88 5.50
N PRO A 228 -5.32 -9.06 5.79
CA PRO A 228 -5.78 -9.97 4.73
C PRO A 228 -6.82 -9.31 3.81
N LEU A 229 -7.77 -8.59 4.39
CA LEU A 229 -8.78 -7.84 3.63
C LEU A 229 -8.15 -6.68 2.86
N ALA A 230 -7.23 -5.93 3.48
CA ALA A 230 -6.56 -4.79 2.84
C ALA A 230 -5.80 -5.21 1.57
N ILE A 231 -5.03 -6.29 1.66
CA ILE A 231 -4.31 -6.84 0.51
C ILE A 231 -5.30 -7.37 -0.54
N ALA A 232 -6.32 -8.14 -0.15
CA ALA A 232 -7.32 -8.64 -1.08
C ALA A 232 -8.04 -7.51 -1.82
N ARG A 233 -8.31 -6.40 -1.14
CA ARG A 233 -8.92 -5.19 -1.72
C ARG A 233 -7.98 -4.48 -2.69
N ALA A 234 -6.72 -4.26 -2.32
CA ALA A 234 -5.74 -3.64 -3.21
C ALA A 234 -5.50 -4.50 -4.47
N LEU A 235 -5.44 -5.83 -4.35
CA LEU A 235 -5.33 -6.75 -5.48
C LEU A 235 -6.56 -6.75 -6.40
N ALA A 236 -7.73 -6.33 -5.92
CA ALA A 236 -8.94 -6.23 -6.73
C ALA A 236 -9.00 -4.97 -7.59
N VAL A 237 -8.07 -4.03 -7.41
CA VAL A 237 -8.04 -2.77 -8.16
C VAL A 237 -7.44 -3.00 -9.56
N PRO A 238 -8.17 -2.66 -10.64
CA PRO A 238 -7.63 -2.78 -12.00
C PRO A 238 -6.53 -1.75 -12.25
N GLY A 239 -5.65 -2.04 -13.23
CA GLY A 239 -4.58 -1.11 -13.62
C GLY A 239 -3.54 -0.87 -12.53
N LEU A 240 -3.26 -1.90 -11.72
CA LEU A 240 -2.30 -1.85 -10.62
C LEU A 240 -0.92 -1.38 -11.09
N VAL A 241 -0.37 -0.34 -10.45
CA VAL A 241 0.97 0.19 -10.73
C VAL A 241 1.84 0.05 -9.48
N ARG A 242 2.77 -0.91 -9.49
CA ARG A 242 3.75 -1.12 -8.42
C ARG A 242 4.89 -0.11 -8.53
N GLN A 243 5.47 0.29 -7.40
CA GLN A 243 6.62 1.20 -7.33
C GLN A 243 6.41 2.49 -8.13
N ALA A 244 5.17 3.00 -8.13
CA ALA A 244 4.81 4.18 -8.89
C ALA A 244 5.62 5.39 -8.36
N PRO A 245 6.28 6.15 -9.26
CA PRO A 245 6.97 7.36 -8.84
C PRO A 245 5.96 8.36 -8.28
N ASP A 246 6.42 9.18 -7.35
CA ASP A 246 5.62 10.27 -6.81
C ASP A 246 5.87 11.54 -7.62
N GLY A 247 4.81 12.09 -8.23
CA GLY A 247 4.88 13.25 -9.12
C GLY A 247 5.21 14.57 -8.42
N THR A 248 5.21 14.61 -7.08
CA THR A 248 5.41 15.85 -6.29
C THR A 248 6.67 16.66 -6.71
N PRO A 249 7.85 16.06 -7.00
CA PRO A 249 8.99 16.82 -7.50
C PRO A 249 8.80 17.36 -8.92
N ALA A 250 8.05 16.65 -9.77
CA ALA A 250 7.76 17.08 -11.14
C ALA A 250 6.77 18.26 -11.16
N ASP A 251 5.84 18.29 -10.21
CA ASP A 251 4.84 19.35 -10.05
C ASP A 251 5.41 20.64 -9.43
N PHE A 252 6.64 20.59 -8.89
CA PHE A 252 7.30 21.76 -8.32
C PHE A 252 7.93 22.64 -9.42
N HIS A 253 7.40 23.86 -9.58
CA HIS A 253 7.83 24.80 -10.60
C HIS A 253 8.40 26.11 -10.05
N ASP A 254 8.26 26.36 -8.75
CA ASP A 254 8.61 27.64 -8.09
C ASP A 254 10.09 27.72 -7.69
N LEU A 255 10.99 27.42 -8.64
CA LEU A 255 12.42 27.53 -8.41
C LEU A 255 12.85 29.00 -8.27
N PRO A 256 13.72 29.33 -7.30
CA PRO A 256 14.25 30.68 -7.16
C PRO A 256 15.12 31.06 -8.36
N ASP A 257 15.00 32.30 -8.82
CA ASP A 257 15.81 32.85 -9.92
C ASP A 257 17.21 33.27 -9.42
N VAL A 258 18.03 32.27 -9.08
CA VAL A 258 19.42 32.46 -8.64
C VAL A 258 20.35 31.47 -9.36
N PRO A 259 21.62 31.83 -9.63
CA PRO A 259 22.58 30.93 -10.26
C PRO A 259 22.72 29.62 -9.48
N GLY A 260 22.67 28.48 -10.17
CA GLY A 260 22.81 27.16 -9.55
C GLY A 260 21.52 26.58 -8.93
N ALA A 261 20.39 27.29 -8.95
CA ALA A 261 19.13 26.80 -8.35
C ALA A 261 18.64 25.47 -8.95
N ARG A 262 18.76 25.29 -10.28
CA ARG A 262 18.35 24.05 -10.95
C ARG A 262 19.20 22.86 -10.54
N GLU A 263 20.52 23.03 -10.54
CA GLU A 263 21.47 22.00 -10.10
C GLU A 263 21.24 21.61 -8.63
N ALA A 264 20.99 22.60 -7.76
CA ALA A 264 20.63 22.37 -6.37
C ALA A 264 19.31 21.59 -6.23
N PHE A 265 18.30 21.92 -7.03
CA PHE A 265 17.02 21.22 -7.02
C PHE A 265 17.12 19.78 -7.51
N GLU A 266 17.93 19.49 -8.52
CA GLU A 266 18.17 18.12 -8.98
C GLU A 266 18.70 17.23 -7.85
N ARG A 267 19.57 17.76 -6.97
CA ARG A 267 20.06 17.04 -5.79
C ARG A 267 19.02 16.92 -4.68
N LEU A 268 18.17 17.92 -4.51
CA LEU A 268 17.04 17.81 -3.59
C LEU A 268 16.05 16.73 -4.07
N ALA A 269 15.70 16.73 -5.36
CA ALA A 269 14.83 15.73 -5.99
C ALA A 269 15.40 14.31 -5.85
N GLU A 270 16.71 14.14 -6.07
CA GLU A 270 17.43 12.89 -5.84
C GLU A 270 17.31 12.42 -4.38
N PHE A 271 17.51 13.32 -3.41
CA PHE A 271 17.43 12.98 -1.99
C PHE A 271 16.02 12.60 -1.52
N VAL A 272 15.00 13.34 -1.96
CA VAL A 272 13.62 13.05 -1.54
C VAL A 272 13.10 11.77 -2.19
N GLY A 273 13.56 11.47 -3.42
CA GLY A 273 13.31 10.23 -4.15
C GLY A 273 11.81 9.90 -4.23
N GLU A 274 11.47 8.64 -3.94
CA GLU A 274 10.10 8.12 -3.96
C GLU A 274 9.21 8.66 -2.83
N ARG A 275 9.75 9.45 -1.90
CA ARG A 275 9.04 9.92 -0.70
C ARG A 275 9.07 11.45 -0.58
N PRO A 276 8.60 12.18 -1.59
CA PRO A 276 8.68 13.64 -1.61
C PRO A 276 7.74 14.31 -0.62
N LEU A 277 6.68 13.63 -0.18
CA LEU A 277 5.75 14.17 0.82
C LEU A 277 6.34 14.19 2.25
N TRP A 278 7.33 13.34 2.55
CA TRP A 278 7.99 13.32 3.85
C TRP A 278 9.05 14.42 3.92
N TRP A 279 8.74 15.50 4.63
CA TRP A 279 9.58 16.69 4.74
C TRP A 279 9.49 17.31 6.14
N SER A 280 10.24 16.74 7.08
CA SER A 280 10.30 17.17 8.49
C SER A 280 11.61 17.92 8.81
N PRO A 281 11.70 18.64 9.95
CA PRO A 281 12.95 19.29 10.36
C PRO A 281 14.13 18.31 10.41
N ALA A 282 13.94 17.12 10.97
CA ALA A 282 14.99 16.10 11.02
C ALA A 282 15.46 15.70 9.61
N ARG A 283 14.53 15.58 8.65
CA ARG A 283 14.88 15.24 7.26
C ARG A 283 15.62 16.37 6.55
N VAL A 284 15.25 17.63 6.79
CA VAL A 284 16.01 18.79 6.30
C VAL A 284 17.43 18.81 6.85
N SER A 285 17.58 18.59 8.15
CA SER A 285 18.91 18.54 8.78
C SER A 285 19.74 17.41 8.21
N GLN A 286 19.15 16.23 8.02
CA GLN A 286 19.80 15.09 7.37
C GLN A 286 20.28 15.44 5.95
N PHE A 287 19.44 16.11 5.15
CA PHE A 287 19.78 16.53 3.81
C PHE A 287 20.98 17.49 3.80
N LEU A 288 20.87 18.60 4.54
CA LEU A 288 21.84 19.69 4.53
C LEU A 288 23.17 19.32 5.19
N THR A 289 23.15 18.54 6.27
CA THR A 289 24.33 18.33 7.11
C THR A 289 25.00 16.97 6.95
N SER A 290 24.34 16.01 6.32
CA SER A 290 24.83 14.62 6.22
C SER A 290 24.82 14.10 4.79
N TRP A 291 23.68 14.18 4.08
CA TRP A 291 23.57 13.61 2.73
C TRP A 291 24.32 14.44 1.69
N LEU A 292 24.08 15.76 1.60
CA LEU A 292 24.73 16.63 0.61
C LEU A 292 26.26 16.59 0.70
N PRO A 293 26.89 16.80 1.88
CA PRO A 293 28.35 16.75 1.99
C PRO A 293 28.95 15.42 1.54
N ARG A 294 28.22 14.33 1.77
CA ARG A 294 28.69 12.96 1.49
C ARG A 294 28.51 12.56 0.03
N GLU A 295 27.33 12.80 -0.53
CA GLU A 295 26.92 12.19 -1.81
C GLU A 295 26.99 13.17 -2.99
N ALA A 296 26.69 14.46 -2.77
CA ALA A 296 26.51 15.41 -3.87
C ALA A 296 27.83 16.09 -4.29
N ILE A 297 28.00 16.22 -5.60
CA ILE A 297 28.95 17.15 -6.23
C ILE A 297 28.12 18.31 -6.77
N LEU A 298 28.47 19.52 -6.33
CA LEU A 298 27.77 20.75 -6.65
C LEU A 298 28.77 21.86 -6.99
N SER A 299 28.40 22.74 -7.91
CA SER A 299 29.09 24.01 -8.11
C SER A 299 28.95 24.94 -6.89
N ASP A 300 29.89 25.88 -6.71
CA ASP A 300 29.80 26.89 -5.65
C ASP A 300 28.50 27.70 -5.72
N ALA A 301 28.03 27.96 -6.95
CA ALA A 301 26.75 28.62 -7.20
C ALA A 301 25.57 27.79 -6.68
N ALA A 302 25.56 26.47 -6.94
CA ALA A 302 24.51 25.59 -6.44
C ALA A 302 24.56 25.42 -4.91
N VAL A 303 25.75 25.36 -4.30
CA VAL A 303 25.90 25.36 -2.84
C VAL A 303 25.31 26.64 -2.23
N ALA A 304 25.57 27.80 -2.83
CA ALA A 304 25.00 29.07 -2.39
C ALA A 304 23.48 29.17 -2.61
N ALA A 305 22.95 28.57 -3.68
CA ALA A 305 21.52 28.56 -3.99
C ALA A 305 20.70 27.57 -3.14
N MET A 306 21.34 26.52 -2.61
CA MET A 306 20.68 25.42 -1.92
C MET A 306 19.69 25.86 -0.82
N PRO A 307 20.03 26.79 0.10
CA PRO A 307 19.08 27.21 1.13
C PRO A 307 17.78 27.80 0.57
N GLU A 308 17.86 28.59 -0.51
CA GLU A 308 16.67 29.17 -1.13
C GLU A 308 15.82 28.12 -1.84
N VAL A 309 16.45 27.15 -2.50
CA VAL A 309 15.75 26.01 -3.11
C VAL A 309 15.01 25.19 -2.05
N VAL A 310 15.67 24.88 -0.93
CA VAL A 310 15.10 24.13 0.18
C VAL A 310 13.94 24.90 0.84
N ARG A 311 14.03 26.23 0.95
CA ARG A 311 12.90 27.07 1.43
C ARG A 311 11.73 27.09 0.44
N ALA A 312 12.00 27.21 -0.85
CA ALA A 312 10.96 27.17 -1.88
C ALA A 312 10.23 25.82 -1.88
N TRP A 313 10.97 24.71 -1.81
CA TRP A 313 10.40 23.37 -1.65
C TRP A 313 9.59 23.21 -0.36
N SER A 314 10.07 23.78 0.75
CA SER A 314 9.36 23.72 2.04
C SER A 314 8.03 24.48 2.00
N ARG A 315 7.98 25.62 1.31
CA ARG A 315 6.73 26.37 1.08
C ARG A 315 5.74 25.56 0.26
N PHE A 316 6.21 24.97 -0.83
CA PHE A 316 5.42 24.06 -1.66
C PHE A 316 4.86 22.88 -0.85
N ASN A 317 5.62 22.38 0.12
CA ASN A 317 5.24 21.25 0.97
C ASN A 317 4.37 21.59 2.19
N GLY A 318 3.84 22.81 2.29
CA GLY A 318 2.94 23.23 3.36
C GLY A 318 3.50 24.30 4.31
N ASP A 319 4.67 24.85 4.02
CA ASP A 319 5.24 26.03 4.68
C ASP A 319 5.35 25.94 6.22
N GLN A 320 5.77 24.78 6.72
CA GLN A 320 5.83 24.53 8.16
C GLN A 320 6.92 25.39 8.84
N PRO A 321 6.59 26.24 9.85
CA PRO A 321 7.58 27.12 10.47
C PRO A 321 8.77 26.41 11.13
N ALA A 322 8.56 25.18 11.62
CA ALA A 322 9.63 24.39 12.22
C ALA A 322 10.66 23.94 11.19
N VAL A 323 10.21 23.62 9.96
CA VAL A 323 11.09 23.24 8.86
C VAL A 323 11.95 24.45 8.45
N LEU A 324 11.33 25.63 8.29
CA LEU A 324 12.05 26.85 7.93
C LEU A 324 13.13 27.22 8.97
N ARG A 325 12.81 27.12 10.27
CA ARG A 325 13.81 27.36 11.33
C ARG A 325 15.00 26.41 11.22
N GLN A 326 14.74 25.12 10.95
CA GLN A 326 15.82 24.15 10.77
C GLN A 326 16.73 24.51 9.59
N ILE A 327 16.16 25.00 8.49
CA ILE A 327 16.93 25.50 7.35
C ILE A 327 17.85 26.64 7.80
N ASP A 328 17.31 27.62 8.53
CA ASP A 328 18.09 28.77 8.98
C ASP A 328 19.20 28.40 9.98
N GLU A 329 19.01 27.33 10.76
CA GLU A 329 20.02 26.78 11.66
C GLU A 329 21.15 26.04 10.93
N ASP A 330 20.82 25.21 9.93
CA ASP A 330 21.78 24.33 9.26
C ASP A 330 22.45 24.95 8.03
N ALA A 331 21.74 25.80 7.28
CA ALA A 331 22.22 26.40 6.04
C ALA A 331 23.57 27.15 6.17
N PRO A 332 23.85 27.93 7.24
CA PRO A 332 25.14 28.62 7.37
C PRO A 332 26.34 27.68 7.43
N ARG A 333 26.14 26.41 7.79
CA ARG A 333 27.20 25.40 7.92
C ARG A 333 27.48 24.68 6.60
N LEU A 334 26.55 24.72 5.65
CA LEU A 334 26.62 23.95 4.40
C LEU A 334 27.91 24.19 3.60
N PRO A 335 28.39 25.43 3.36
CA PRO A 335 29.61 25.65 2.59
C PRO A 335 30.85 24.99 3.23
N ALA A 336 30.96 25.07 4.56
CA ALA A 336 32.07 24.46 5.29
C ALA A 336 32.01 22.93 5.24
N LEU A 337 30.80 22.35 5.35
CA LEU A 337 30.62 20.90 5.24
C LEU A 337 30.89 20.38 3.83
N MET A 338 30.48 21.13 2.79
CA MET A 338 30.72 20.74 1.39
C MET A 338 32.21 20.76 1.01
N ALA A 339 32.99 21.64 1.63
CA ALA A 339 34.44 21.75 1.44
C ALA A 339 35.25 20.71 2.24
N ASP A 340 34.62 20.00 3.19
CA ASP A 340 35.30 19.00 4.00
C ASP A 340 35.39 17.65 3.25
N GLU A 341 36.55 17.39 2.64
CA GLU A 341 36.83 16.15 1.91
C GLU A 341 36.71 14.89 2.79
N SER A 342 36.83 15.00 4.11
CA SER A 342 36.71 13.85 5.02
C SER A 342 35.28 13.31 5.10
N LEU A 343 34.28 14.13 4.78
CA LEU A 343 32.88 13.75 4.75
C LEU A 343 32.47 13.06 3.43
N ALA A 344 33.30 13.14 2.39
CA ALA A 344 32.96 12.65 1.06
C ALA A 344 32.80 11.12 1.02
N GLY A 345 31.65 10.68 0.55
CA GLY A 345 31.35 9.28 0.27
C GLY A 345 32.30 8.67 -0.76
N LEU A 346 32.34 7.35 -0.83
CA LEU A 346 33.23 6.63 -1.76
C LEU A 346 32.97 7.03 -3.22
N VAL A 347 31.70 7.13 -3.61
CA VAL A 347 31.29 7.48 -4.98
C VAL A 347 31.77 8.90 -5.34
N LYS A 348 31.51 9.88 -4.47
CA LYS A 348 31.97 11.26 -4.62
C LYS A 348 33.49 11.34 -4.78
N ARG A 349 34.25 10.64 -3.92
CA ARG A 349 35.72 10.58 -4.00
C ARG A 349 36.21 9.99 -5.33
N LEU A 350 35.58 8.91 -5.80
CA LEU A 350 35.94 8.28 -7.09
C LEU A 350 35.63 9.20 -8.29
N ALA A 351 34.52 9.92 -8.24
CA ALA A 351 34.16 10.88 -9.29
C ALA A 351 35.12 12.07 -9.33
N GLN A 352 35.55 12.59 -8.17
CA GLN A 352 36.53 13.68 -8.07
C GLN A 352 37.94 13.27 -8.51
N GLN A 353 38.27 11.97 -8.47
CA GLN A 353 39.57 11.44 -8.90
C GLN A 353 39.65 11.12 -10.40
N ARG A 354 38.54 11.18 -11.14
CA ARG A 354 38.54 10.98 -12.58
C ARG A 354 38.67 12.35 -13.27
N PRO A 355 39.77 12.60 -14.00
CA PRO A 355 40.06 13.90 -14.61
C PRO A 355 39.15 14.25 -15.80
#